data_AF-A0A1I1XIL9-F1
#
_entry.id   AF-A0A1I1XIL9-F1
#
_cell.length_a   1.000
_cell.length_b   1.000
_cell.length_c   1.000
_cell.angle_alpha   90.00
_cell.angle_beta   90.00
_cell.angle_gamma   90.00
#
_symmetry.space_group_name_H-M   'P 1'
#
loop_
_entity.id
_entity.type
_entity.pdbx_description
1 polymer ?
#
loop_
_entity_poly.entity_id
_entity_poly.type
_entity_poly.pdbx_seq_one_letter_code
_entity_poly.pdbx_strand_id
1 'polypeptide(L)'
;MSFDLSGYLRRIRRTADLSQRQLAEGLGIPKSTLAAAEAGSRDLPAGRLAEAAALAGLRIALVDADAREIPPMTSDAARDAAHRQLPAHLDTLHSDEVPDRWEHRPRRRQPWFTFELDRSLRDTRRARHGVPDDHHAPRPGDSPAERRAARQRAARLRREEDLRRRLAAGEIAPSPEWTCTCPPRCDELDDRSGRPVHADECPCSCDLA
;
A
#
# COMPACT_ATOMS: atom_id res chain seq x y z
N MET A 1 11.48 -1.09 -34.84
CA MET A 1 11.42 -2.47 -35.38
C MET A 1 9.97 -2.93 -35.31
N SER A 2 9.44 -3.51 -36.40
CA SER A 2 8.08 -4.07 -36.42
C SER A 2 8.09 -5.51 -35.90
N PHE A 3 7.00 -5.94 -35.28
CA PHE A 3 6.83 -7.31 -34.80
C PHE A 3 6.61 -8.28 -35.97
N ASP A 4 7.52 -9.26 -36.18
CA ASP A 4 7.41 -10.27 -37.25
C ASP A 4 6.62 -11.50 -36.79
N LEU A 5 5.29 -11.40 -36.80
CA LEU A 5 4.38 -12.49 -36.44
C LEU A 5 4.66 -13.78 -37.24
N SER A 6 4.86 -13.66 -38.55
CA SER A 6 5.09 -14.78 -39.46
C SER A 6 6.36 -15.56 -39.11
N GLY A 7 7.46 -14.83 -38.85
CA GLY A 7 8.72 -15.42 -38.41
C GLY A 7 8.59 -16.11 -37.05
N TYR A 8 7.91 -15.49 -36.09
CA TYR A 8 7.68 -16.08 -34.77
C TYR A 8 6.83 -17.35 -34.83
N LEU A 9 5.76 -17.40 -35.64
CA LEU A 9 4.95 -18.61 -35.80
C LEU A 9 5.76 -19.78 -36.41
N ARG A 10 6.59 -19.50 -37.42
CA ARG A 10 7.51 -20.52 -37.98
C ARG A 10 8.54 -20.99 -36.95
N ARG A 11 9.05 -20.08 -36.12
CA ARG A 11 9.97 -20.43 -35.02
C ARG A 11 9.30 -21.32 -33.98
N ILE A 12 8.09 -20.97 -33.54
CA ILE A 12 7.28 -21.76 -32.61
C ILE A 12 7.08 -23.17 -33.16
N ARG A 13 6.63 -23.29 -34.41
CA ARG A 13 6.43 -24.59 -35.07
C ARG A 13 7.70 -25.41 -35.13
N ARG A 14 8.83 -24.79 -35.46
CA ARG A 14 10.13 -25.46 -35.51
C ARG A 14 10.58 -25.93 -34.13
N THR A 15 10.33 -25.15 -33.08
CA THR A 15 10.67 -25.52 -31.69
C THR A 15 9.79 -26.66 -31.18
N ALA A 16 8.49 -26.63 -31.49
CA ALA A 16 7.52 -27.64 -31.05
C ALA A 16 7.46 -28.89 -31.96
N ASP A 17 8.20 -28.92 -33.06
CA ASP A 17 8.12 -29.94 -34.12
C ASP A 17 6.69 -30.15 -34.67
N LEU A 18 5.99 -29.05 -34.96
CA LEU A 18 4.61 -29.06 -35.43
C LEU A 18 4.47 -28.63 -36.89
N SER A 19 3.73 -29.41 -37.67
CA SER A 19 3.20 -28.96 -38.94
C SER A 19 2.19 -27.82 -38.75
N GLN A 20 1.92 -27.05 -39.82
CA GLN A 20 0.92 -25.98 -39.78
C GLN A 20 -0.47 -26.50 -39.37
N ARG A 21 -0.84 -27.70 -39.83
CA ARG A 21 -2.12 -28.32 -39.47
C ARG A 21 -2.18 -28.69 -37.99
N GLN A 22 -1.13 -29.30 -37.46
CA GLN A 22 -1.07 -29.67 -36.03
C GLN A 22 -1.08 -28.43 -35.12
N LEU A 23 -0.39 -27.35 -35.49
CA LEU A 23 -0.45 -26.11 -34.73
C LEU A 23 -1.88 -25.52 -34.75
N ALA A 24 -2.53 -25.49 -35.91
CA ALA A 24 -3.91 -25.01 -36.01
C ALA A 24 -4.89 -25.85 -35.18
N GLU A 25 -4.72 -27.17 -35.18
CA GLU A 25 -5.48 -28.11 -34.34
C GLU A 25 -5.22 -27.87 -32.85
N GLY A 26 -3.95 -27.72 -32.44
CA GLY A 26 -3.57 -27.43 -31.05
C GLY A 26 -4.10 -26.09 -30.53
N LEU A 27 -4.29 -25.12 -31.42
CA LEU A 27 -4.91 -23.83 -31.12
C LEU A 27 -6.45 -23.84 -31.23
N GLY A 28 -7.05 -24.87 -31.79
CA GLY A 28 -8.48 -24.90 -32.09
C GLY A 28 -8.92 -23.80 -33.07
N ILE A 29 -8.08 -23.45 -34.05
CA ILE A 29 -8.38 -22.46 -35.09
C ILE A 29 -8.40 -23.08 -36.49
N PRO A 30 -9.15 -22.51 -37.45
CA PRO A 30 -9.08 -22.97 -38.83
C PRO A 30 -7.66 -22.84 -39.40
N LYS A 31 -7.19 -23.86 -40.13
CA LYS A 31 -5.88 -23.84 -40.80
C LYS A 31 -5.68 -22.61 -41.68
N SER A 32 -6.73 -22.16 -42.37
CA SER A 32 -6.70 -20.95 -43.20
C SER A 32 -6.39 -19.68 -42.41
N THR A 33 -6.85 -19.59 -41.16
CA THR A 33 -6.53 -18.47 -40.24
C THR A 33 -5.05 -18.47 -39.91
N LEU A 34 -4.49 -19.62 -39.56
CA LEU A 34 -3.06 -19.74 -39.28
C LEU A 34 -2.21 -19.47 -40.54
N ALA A 35 -2.64 -19.95 -41.70
CA ALA A 35 -1.96 -19.70 -42.97
C ALA A 35 -1.95 -18.21 -43.34
N ALA A 36 -3.07 -17.51 -43.13
CA ALA A 36 -3.15 -16.06 -43.32
C ALA A 36 -2.21 -15.30 -42.38
N ALA A 37 -2.13 -15.74 -41.11
CA ALA A 37 -1.19 -15.18 -40.14
C ALA A 37 0.28 -15.41 -40.52
N GLU A 38 0.65 -16.62 -40.95
CA GLU A 38 2.02 -16.93 -41.40
C GLU A 38 2.40 -16.27 -42.75
N ALA A 39 1.40 -15.87 -43.54
CA ALA A 39 1.57 -15.12 -44.77
C ALA A 39 1.61 -13.61 -44.53
N GLY A 40 1.35 -13.15 -43.30
CA GLY A 40 1.27 -11.72 -42.95
C GLY A 40 0.05 -11.00 -43.52
N SER A 41 -0.96 -11.72 -44.02
CA SER A 41 -2.19 -11.12 -44.55
C SER A 41 -3.24 -10.84 -43.47
N ARG A 42 -3.08 -11.41 -42.28
CA ARG A 42 -3.97 -11.18 -41.13
C ARG A 42 -3.22 -11.32 -39.81
N ASP A 43 -3.57 -10.50 -38.82
CA ASP A 43 -3.03 -10.66 -37.47
C ASP A 43 -3.61 -11.87 -36.72
N LEU A 44 -2.89 -12.30 -35.69
CA LEU A 44 -3.34 -13.30 -34.74
C LEU A 44 -3.57 -12.62 -33.37
N PRO A 45 -4.72 -12.87 -32.69
CA PRO A 45 -4.93 -12.32 -31.35
C PRO A 45 -3.80 -12.71 -30.40
N ALA A 46 -3.35 -11.77 -29.56
CA ALA A 46 -2.21 -11.99 -28.66
C ALA A 46 -2.37 -13.24 -27.76
N GLY A 47 -3.60 -13.52 -27.29
CA GLY A 47 -3.88 -14.74 -26.54
C GLY A 47 -3.60 -16.03 -27.32
N ARG A 48 -3.97 -16.07 -28.61
CA ARG A 48 -3.69 -17.22 -29.49
C ARG A 48 -2.21 -17.39 -29.80
N LEU A 49 -1.48 -16.27 -29.91
CA LEU A 49 -0.03 -16.33 -30.04
C LEU A 49 0.62 -16.85 -28.75
N ALA A 50 0.11 -16.47 -27.58
CA ALA A 50 0.60 -16.96 -26.29
C ALA A 50 0.34 -18.47 -26.13
N GLU A 51 -0.85 -18.94 -26.51
CA GLU A 51 -1.18 -20.37 -26.58
C GLU A 51 -0.22 -21.12 -27.54
N ALA A 52 0.08 -20.54 -28.71
CA ALA A 52 1.00 -21.14 -29.67
C ALA A 52 2.42 -21.26 -29.08
N ALA A 53 2.90 -20.20 -28.44
CA ALA A 53 4.19 -20.20 -27.76
C ALA A 53 4.24 -21.27 -26.65
N ALA A 54 3.17 -21.42 -25.88
CA ALA A 54 3.08 -22.41 -24.81
C ALA A 54 3.21 -23.86 -25.32
N LEU A 55 2.69 -24.18 -26.50
CA LEU A 55 2.88 -25.50 -27.14
C LEU A 55 4.35 -25.82 -27.43
N ALA A 56 5.20 -24.80 -27.56
CA ALA A 56 6.65 -24.93 -27.74
C ALA A 56 7.45 -24.80 -26.43
N GLY A 57 6.78 -24.76 -25.27
CA GLY A 57 7.44 -24.46 -23.98
C GLY A 57 7.97 -23.03 -23.87
N LEU A 58 7.43 -22.11 -24.68
CA LEU A 58 7.79 -20.70 -24.70
C LEU A 58 6.71 -19.85 -24.04
N ARG A 59 7.05 -18.60 -23.71
CA ARG A 59 6.13 -17.58 -23.21
C ARG A 59 6.39 -16.24 -23.89
N ILE A 60 5.36 -15.41 -23.98
CA ILE A 60 5.46 -14.04 -24.46
C ILE A 60 5.69 -13.13 -23.26
N ALA A 61 6.68 -12.25 -23.35
CA ALA A 61 6.98 -11.23 -22.36
C ALA A 61 7.16 -9.88 -23.04
N LEU A 62 6.79 -8.82 -22.33
CA LEU A 62 7.23 -7.47 -22.68
C LEU A 62 8.61 -7.28 -22.09
N VAL A 63 9.55 -6.81 -22.92
CA VAL A 63 10.93 -6.54 -22.50
C VAL A 63 11.25 -5.07 -22.75
N ASP A 64 11.96 -4.45 -21.81
CA ASP A 64 12.44 -3.07 -21.95
C ASP A 64 13.66 -2.98 -22.87
N ALA A 65 14.17 -1.75 -23.03
CA ALA A 65 15.35 -1.48 -23.86
C ALA A 65 16.63 -2.16 -23.37
N ASP A 66 16.69 -2.54 -22.09
CA ASP A 66 17.81 -3.22 -21.45
C ASP A 66 17.61 -4.74 -21.39
N ALA A 67 16.64 -5.27 -22.15
CA ALA A 67 16.25 -6.67 -22.19
C ALA A 67 15.75 -7.23 -20.84
N ARG A 68 15.26 -6.38 -19.94
CA ARG A 68 14.58 -6.81 -18.71
C ARG A 68 13.12 -7.04 -19.02
N GLU A 69 12.61 -8.14 -18.49
CA GLU A 69 11.19 -8.42 -18.56
C GLU A 69 10.39 -7.48 -17.65
N ILE A 70 9.31 -6.94 -18.20
CA ILE A 70 8.33 -6.13 -17.48
C ILE A 70 7.13 -7.01 -17.14
N PRO A 71 6.87 -7.27 -15.84
CA PRO A 71 5.74 -8.07 -15.42
C PRO A 71 4.42 -7.33 -15.69
N PRO A 72 3.29 -8.05 -15.81
CA PRO A 72 1.97 -7.42 -15.84
C PRO A 72 1.68 -6.72 -14.50
N MET A 73 0.88 -5.65 -14.54
CA MET A 73 0.33 -5.05 -13.32
C MET A 73 -0.50 -6.09 -12.55
N THR A 74 -0.41 -6.04 -11.23
CA THR A 74 -1.07 -6.96 -10.33
C THR A 74 -2.59 -6.78 -10.32
N SER A 75 -3.30 -7.89 -10.19
CA SER A 75 -4.77 -7.90 -10.12
C SER A 75 -5.31 -7.68 -8.71
N ASP A 76 -4.45 -7.81 -7.69
CA ASP A 76 -4.74 -7.62 -6.26
C ASP A 76 -4.52 -6.17 -5.77
N ALA A 77 -4.26 -5.26 -6.71
CA ALA A 77 -4.06 -3.84 -6.46
C ALA A 77 -5.23 -3.18 -5.70
N ALA A 78 -4.93 -2.07 -5.04
CA ALA A 78 -5.90 -1.22 -4.37
C ALA A 78 -7.10 -0.90 -5.27
N ARG A 79 -8.29 -0.98 -4.67
CA ARG A 79 -9.57 -0.67 -5.31
C ARG A 79 -10.23 0.51 -4.63
N ASP A 80 -11.05 1.24 -5.39
CA ASP A 80 -11.87 2.30 -4.83
C ASP A 80 -13.01 1.74 -3.96
N ALA A 81 -13.78 2.63 -3.32
CA ALA A 81 -14.91 2.24 -2.47
C ALA A 81 -16.05 1.55 -3.24
N ALA A 82 -16.06 1.60 -4.58
CA ALA A 82 -16.99 0.91 -5.46
C ALA A 82 -16.37 -0.37 -6.06
N HIS A 83 -15.26 -0.87 -5.52
CA HIS A 83 -14.52 -2.05 -5.96
C HIS A 83 -13.93 -2.00 -7.38
N ARG A 84 -13.80 -0.80 -7.96
CA ARG A 84 -13.14 -0.58 -9.25
C ARG A 84 -11.64 -0.46 -9.07
N GLN A 85 -10.88 -0.86 -10.09
CA GLN A 85 -9.44 -0.61 -10.13
C GLN A 85 -9.16 0.90 -10.22
N LEU A 86 -8.08 1.34 -9.59
CA LEU A 86 -7.61 2.70 -9.72
C LEU A 86 -7.03 2.92 -11.14
N PRO A 87 -6.98 4.16 -11.65
CA PRO A 87 -6.45 4.41 -12.99
C PRO A 87 -4.98 3.99 -13.13
N ALA A 88 -4.67 3.12 -14.11
CA ALA A 88 -3.35 2.48 -14.26
C ALA A 88 -2.17 3.46 -14.39
N HIS A 89 -2.40 4.64 -14.97
CA HIS A 89 -1.35 5.66 -15.19
C HIS A 89 -1.06 6.52 -13.95
N LEU A 90 -1.86 6.40 -12.89
CA LEU A 90 -1.75 7.19 -11.67
C LEU A 90 -1.10 6.39 -10.56
N ASP A 91 -0.31 7.09 -9.74
CA ASP A 91 0.35 6.50 -8.58
C ASP A 91 -0.64 6.41 -7.42
N THR A 92 -0.68 5.24 -6.79
CA THR A 92 -1.47 5.01 -5.59
C THR A 92 -0.73 5.55 -4.37
N LEU A 93 -1.44 6.30 -3.54
CA LEU A 93 -0.96 6.91 -2.31
C LEU A 93 -1.86 6.47 -1.17
N HIS A 94 -1.34 6.35 0.05
CA HIS A 94 -2.22 6.18 1.19
C HIS A 94 -2.91 7.50 1.51
N SER A 95 -4.21 7.44 1.76
CA SER A 95 -5.01 8.67 1.92
C SER A 95 -4.61 9.51 3.14
N ASP A 96 -3.91 8.93 4.12
CA ASP A 96 -3.40 9.63 5.29
C ASP A 96 -2.03 10.29 5.07
N GLU A 97 -1.37 10.04 3.93
CA GLU A 97 -0.12 10.68 3.51
C GLU A 97 -0.35 11.94 2.68
N VAL A 98 -1.60 12.20 2.29
CA VAL A 98 -1.99 13.39 1.52
C VAL A 98 -2.77 14.33 2.45
N PRO A 99 -2.11 15.39 2.98
CA PRO A 99 -2.76 16.34 3.89
C PRO A 99 -4.00 16.98 3.25
N ASP A 100 -4.92 17.45 4.10
CA ASP A 100 -6.07 18.30 3.75
C ASP A 100 -7.16 17.66 2.86
N ARG A 101 -6.85 16.60 2.09
CA ARG A 101 -7.80 15.97 1.17
C ARG A 101 -9.04 15.45 1.87
N TRP A 102 -8.89 14.87 3.06
CA TRP A 102 -10.00 14.19 3.76
C TRP A 102 -10.41 14.85 5.07
N GLU A 103 -9.69 15.88 5.52
CA GLU A 103 -9.95 16.57 6.78
C GLU A 103 -11.29 17.30 6.78
N HIS A 104 -11.67 17.87 5.63
CA HIS A 104 -12.94 18.57 5.45
C HIS A 104 -14.17 17.63 5.32
N ARG A 105 -13.98 16.30 5.42
CA ARG A 105 -15.06 15.31 5.27
C ARG A 105 -15.12 14.31 6.45
N PRO A 106 -15.21 14.78 7.71
CA PRO A 106 -15.10 13.92 8.89
C PRO A 106 -16.21 12.86 9.00
N ARG A 107 -17.38 13.12 8.38
CA ARG A 107 -18.51 12.19 8.37
C ARG A 107 -18.41 11.10 7.30
N ARG A 108 -17.41 11.13 6.42
CA ARG A 108 -17.22 10.11 5.38
C ARG A 108 -16.11 9.15 5.77
N ARG A 109 -16.31 7.86 5.52
CA ARG A 109 -15.26 6.86 5.68
C ARG A 109 -14.07 7.22 4.80
N GLN A 110 -12.89 7.35 5.39
CA GLN A 110 -11.66 7.60 4.65
C GLN A 110 -11.28 6.37 3.82
N PRO A 111 -11.10 6.51 2.49
CA PRO A 111 -10.59 5.41 1.67
C PRO A 111 -9.15 5.11 2.08
N TRP A 112 -8.71 3.87 1.92
CA TRP A 112 -7.34 3.50 2.31
C TRP A 112 -6.31 4.13 1.36
N PHE A 113 -6.65 4.13 0.07
CA PHE A 113 -5.80 4.66 -0.99
C PHE A 113 -6.48 5.80 -1.74
N THR A 114 -5.66 6.67 -2.31
CA THR A 114 -6.02 7.78 -3.19
C THR A 114 -4.98 7.89 -4.31
N PHE A 115 -5.14 8.86 -5.20
CA PHE A 115 -4.21 9.15 -6.28
C PHE A 115 -4.10 10.66 -6.53
N GLU A 116 -2.96 11.08 -7.07
CA GLU A 116 -2.71 12.47 -7.45
C GLU A 116 -3.10 12.72 -8.92
N LEU A 117 -4.02 13.65 -9.13
CA LEU A 117 -4.48 14.07 -10.44
C LEU A 117 -3.54 15.12 -11.04
N ASP A 118 -2.99 16.01 -10.21
CA ASP A 118 -2.04 17.03 -10.65
C ASP A 118 -0.75 16.37 -11.14
N ARG A 119 -0.50 16.50 -12.45
CA ARG A 119 0.68 15.95 -13.09
C ARG A 119 1.97 16.54 -12.52
N SER A 120 2.02 17.83 -12.21
CA SER A 120 3.23 18.50 -11.74
C SER A 120 3.67 17.99 -10.37
N LEU A 121 2.70 17.79 -9.46
CA LEU A 121 2.96 17.20 -8.15
C LEU A 121 3.39 15.74 -8.26
N ARG A 122 2.76 14.98 -9.16
CA ARG A 122 3.11 13.58 -9.42
C ARG A 122 4.52 13.46 -10.01
N ASP A 123 4.86 14.26 -11.00
CA ASP A 123 6.18 14.25 -11.64
C ASP A 123 7.27 14.67 -10.63
N THR A 124 6.99 15.64 -9.75
CA THR A 124 7.89 16.03 -8.65
C THR A 124 8.12 14.87 -7.66
N ARG A 125 7.05 14.15 -7.31
CA ARG A 125 7.16 12.96 -6.44
C ARG A 125 7.98 11.86 -7.11
N ARG A 126 7.74 11.60 -8.39
CA ARG A 126 8.47 10.61 -9.19
C ARG A 126 9.95 10.96 -9.35
N ALA A 127 10.30 12.23 -9.52
CA ALA A 127 11.68 12.68 -9.55
C ALA A 127 12.41 12.43 -8.21
N ARG A 128 11.69 12.48 -7.08
CA ARG A 128 12.25 12.27 -5.74
C ARG A 128 12.32 10.80 -5.34
N HIS A 129 11.29 10.02 -5.66
CA HIS A 129 11.09 8.67 -5.12
C HIS A 129 11.14 7.56 -6.18
N GLY A 130 11.27 7.91 -7.46
CA GLY A 130 11.08 6.98 -8.57
C GLY A 130 9.61 6.84 -8.96
N VAL A 131 9.38 6.19 -10.10
CA VAL A 131 8.04 5.77 -10.52
C VAL A 131 7.75 4.44 -9.83
N PRO A 132 6.65 4.29 -9.08
CA PRO A 132 6.26 2.99 -8.54
C PRO A 132 6.04 1.99 -9.67
N ASP A 133 6.52 0.77 -9.49
CA ASP A 133 6.34 -0.32 -10.47
C ASP A 133 4.85 -0.67 -10.64
N ASP A 134 4.07 -0.56 -9.57
CA ASP A 134 2.65 -0.94 -9.56
C ASP A 134 1.83 -0.20 -8.50
N HIS A 135 0.52 -0.44 -8.50
CA HIS A 135 -0.41 -0.03 -7.46
C HIS A 135 -0.21 -0.85 -6.18
N HIS A 136 -0.29 -0.19 -5.03
CA HIS A 136 -0.17 -0.85 -3.73
C HIS A 136 -1.30 -1.86 -3.53
N ALA A 137 -0.95 -3.10 -3.16
CA ALA A 137 -1.92 -4.06 -2.67
C ALA A 137 -2.29 -3.73 -1.21
N PRO A 138 -3.58 -3.77 -0.81
CA PRO A 138 -3.99 -3.54 0.57
C PRO A 138 -3.41 -4.59 1.52
N ARG A 139 -2.68 -4.17 2.56
CA ARG A 139 -2.15 -5.05 3.60
C ARG A 139 -2.84 -4.81 4.95
N PRO A 140 -2.87 -5.81 5.86
CA PRO A 140 -3.30 -5.57 7.23
C PRO A 140 -2.50 -4.42 7.88
N GLY A 141 -3.18 -3.46 8.50
CA GLY A 141 -2.55 -2.27 9.07
C GLY A 141 -2.54 -1.04 8.16
N ASP A 142 -2.91 -1.17 6.88
CA ASP A 142 -2.93 -0.05 5.92
C ASP A 142 -4.16 0.85 6.07
N SER A 143 -5.14 0.48 6.90
CA SER A 143 -6.28 1.34 7.09
C SER A 143 -5.83 2.69 7.67
N PRO A 144 -6.45 3.81 7.26
CA PRO A 144 -6.07 5.13 7.76
C PRO A 144 -6.09 5.22 9.29
N ALA A 145 -7.01 4.49 9.94
CA ALA A 145 -7.12 4.42 11.38
C ALA A 145 -5.95 3.66 12.02
N GLU A 146 -5.59 2.48 11.49
CA GLU A 146 -4.46 1.69 11.99
C GLU A 146 -3.13 2.41 11.79
N ARG A 147 -2.91 2.99 10.61
CA ARG A 147 -1.72 3.80 10.31
C ARG A 147 -1.60 5.01 11.24
N ARG A 148 -2.71 5.72 11.50
CA ARG A 148 -2.75 6.82 12.46
C ARG A 148 -2.43 6.34 13.88
N ALA A 149 -3.04 5.25 14.32
CA ALA A 149 -2.79 4.66 15.63
C ALA A 149 -1.31 4.23 15.77
N ALA A 150 -0.71 3.64 14.72
CA ALA A 150 0.70 3.28 14.71
C ALA A 150 1.61 4.51 14.86
N ARG A 151 1.33 5.61 14.14
CA ARG A 151 2.07 6.87 14.31
C ARG A 151 1.94 7.45 15.71
N GLN A 152 0.74 7.42 16.29
CA GLN A 152 0.49 7.89 17.66
C GLN A 152 1.26 7.06 18.69
N ARG A 153 1.25 5.72 18.55
CA ARG A 153 2.04 4.83 19.41
C ARG A 153 3.54 5.12 19.30
N ALA A 154 4.07 5.24 18.08
CA ALA A 154 5.47 5.56 17.86
C ALA A 154 5.86 6.94 18.44
N ALA A 155 4.99 7.95 18.30
CA ALA A 155 5.21 9.26 18.89
C ALA A 155 5.20 9.22 20.43
N ARG A 156 4.30 8.42 21.03
CA ARG A 156 4.26 8.22 22.49
C ARG A 156 5.54 7.56 22.99
N LEU A 157 5.98 6.48 22.35
CA LEU A 157 7.23 5.79 22.70
C LEU A 157 8.44 6.71 22.61
N ARG A 158 8.55 7.52 21.55
CA ARG A 158 9.64 8.51 21.43
C ARG A 158 9.61 9.56 22.54
N ARG A 159 8.43 10.02 22.95
CA ARG A 159 8.29 10.96 24.08
C ARG A 159 8.67 10.32 25.40
N GLU A 160 8.26 9.08 25.63
CA GLU A 160 8.64 8.32 26.83
C GLU A 160 10.15 8.08 26.88
N GLU A 161 10.78 7.75 25.76
CA GLU A 161 12.23 7.57 25.64
C GLU A 161 13.01 8.88 25.84
N ASP A 162 12.56 9.98 25.22
CA ASP A 162 13.13 11.32 25.44
C ASP A 162 13.02 11.73 26.91
N LEU A 163 11.86 11.55 27.53
CA LEU A 163 11.65 11.82 28.95
C LEU A 163 12.60 10.98 29.82
N ARG A 164 12.72 9.67 29.57
CA ARG A 164 13.65 8.79 30.29
C ARG A 164 15.10 9.23 30.15
N ARG A 165 15.54 9.59 28.94
CA ARG A 165 16.88 10.12 28.70
C ARG A 165 17.13 11.41 29.48
N ARG A 166 16.19 12.35 29.43
CA ARG A 166 16.31 13.65 30.10
C ARG A 166 16.29 13.53 31.62
N LEU A 167 15.49 12.62 32.18
CA LEU A 167 15.53 12.27 33.60
C LEU A 167 16.88 11.65 34.00
N ALA A 168 17.39 10.69 33.22
CA ALA A 168 18.68 10.05 33.49
C ALA A 168 19.87 11.03 33.37
N ALA A 169 19.77 12.04 32.49
CA ALA A 169 20.75 13.11 32.35
C ALA A 169 20.62 14.21 33.42
N GLY A 170 19.58 14.17 34.27
CA GLY A 170 19.32 15.20 35.28
C GLY A 170 18.82 16.53 34.69
N GLU A 171 18.43 16.56 33.41
CA GLU A 171 17.87 17.75 32.75
C GLU A 171 16.43 18.05 33.21
N ILE A 172 15.75 17.03 33.74
CA ILE A 172 14.41 17.13 34.32
C ILE A 172 14.48 16.52 35.72
N ALA A 173 13.95 17.22 36.72
CA ALA A 173 13.78 16.67 38.06
C ALA A 173 12.65 15.62 38.05
N PRO A 174 12.81 14.45 38.71
CA PRO A 174 11.70 13.54 38.89
C PRO A 174 10.57 14.26 39.62
N SER A 175 9.32 13.93 39.29
CA SER A 175 8.19 14.40 40.08
C SER A 175 8.44 13.98 41.54
N PRO A 176 8.31 14.89 42.52
CA PRO A 176 8.36 14.49 43.91
C PRO A 176 7.32 13.40 44.15
N GLU A 177 7.70 12.35 44.87
CA GLU A 177 6.74 11.37 45.36
C GLU A 177 5.80 12.11 46.31
N TRP A 178 4.55 12.26 45.90
CA TRP A 178 3.55 12.91 46.74
C TRP A 178 3.07 11.89 47.78
N THR A 179 3.51 12.06 49.02
CA THR A 179 3.03 11.31 50.17
C THR A 179 2.16 12.19 51.04
N CYS A 180 0.83 11.95 51.07
CA CYS A 180 0.00 12.49 52.15
C CYS A 180 0.38 11.81 53.46
N THR A 181 0.70 12.60 54.47
CA THR A 181 0.63 12.13 55.87
C THR A 181 -0.67 12.66 56.46
N CYS A 182 -1.77 12.03 56.07
CA CYS A 182 -3.11 12.43 56.49
C CYS A 182 -3.36 11.93 57.94
N PRO A 183 -3.85 12.77 58.86
CA PRO A 183 -4.26 12.29 60.19
C PRO A 183 -5.44 11.31 60.06
N PRO A 184 -5.61 10.35 60.99
CA PRO A 184 -6.66 9.32 60.90
C PRO A 184 -8.07 9.87 60.67
N ARG A 185 -8.34 11.04 61.25
CA ARG A 185 -9.62 11.75 61.13
C ARG A 185 -9.95 12.21 59.70
N CYS A 186 -8.96 12.39 58.82
CA CYS A 186 -9.23 12.69 57.42
C CYS A 186 -9.91 11.51 56.70
N ASP A 187 -9.46 10.27 56.94
CA ASP A 187 -10.03 9.07 56.30
C ASP A 187 -11.45 8.76 56.85
N GLU A 188 -11.77 9.24 58.05
CA GLU A 188 -13.12 9.16 58.63
C GLU A 188 -14.09 10.22 58.05
N LEU A 189 -13.56 11.35 57.56
CA LEU A 189 -14.34 12.47 57.02
C LEU A 189 -14.52 12.41 55.50
N ASP A 190 -13.59 11.77 54.80
CA ASP A 190 -13.59 11.68 53.34
C ASP A 190 -14.21 10.35 52.86
N ASP A 191 -15.42 10.41 52.31
CA ASP A 191 -16.11 9.26 51.73
C ASP A 191 -15.67 8.94 50.28
N ARG A 192 -14.69 9.68 49.76
CA ARG A 192 -14.09 9.55 48.42
C ARG A 192 -15.08 9.73 47.27
N SER A 193 -16.24 10.32 47.52
CA SER A 193 -17.27 10.54 46.49
C SER A 193 -17.15 11.91 45.80
N GLY A 194 -16.30 12.81 46.31
CA GLY A 194 -16.18 14.18 45.85
C GLY A 194 -14.80 14.80 46.08
N ARG A 195 -14.76 16.13 46.29
CA ARG A 195 -13.51 16.81 46.66
C ARG A 195 -13.05 16.33 48.03
N PRO A 196 -11.75 16.08 48.23
CA PRO A 196 -11.21 15.64 49.51
C PRO A 196 -11.63 16.57 50.66
N VAL A 197 -12.04 15.96 51.78
CA VAL A 197 -12.37 16.68 53.02
C VAL A 197 -11.21 16.52 53.99
N HIS A 198 -10.81 17.60 54.66
CA HIS A 198 -9.64 17.62 55.53
C HIS A 198 -10.04 17.85 56.98
N ALA A 199 -9.40 17.11 57.90
CA ALA A 199 -9.37 17.50 59.29
C ALA A 199 -8.63 18.83 59.44
N ASP A 200 -9.05 19.65 60.41
CA ASP A 200 -8.52 21.00 60.65
C ASP A 200 -6.99 21.03 60.87
N GLU A 201 -6.39 19.90 61.25
CA GLU A 201 -4.96 19.74 61.52
C GLU A 201 -4.17 19.08 60.37
N CYS A 202 -4.78 18.83 59.19
CA CYS A 202 -4.07 18.25 58.03
C CYS A 202 -3.00 19.23 57.50
N PRO A 203 -1.71 18.86 57.52
CA PRO A 203 -0.63 19.67 56.96
C PRO A 203 -0.44 19.43 55.45
N CYS A 204 -1.32 18.64 54.84
CA CYS A 204 -1.10 17.93 53.59
C CYS A 204 -1.61 18.63 52.32
N SER A 205 -2.54 19.59 52.44
CA SER A 205 -3.15 20.37 51.33
C SER A 205 -3.37 19.58 50.04
N CYS A 206 -3.96 18.39 50.16
CA CYS A 206 -4.04 17.43 49.06
C CYS A 206 -5.17 17.72 48.05
N ASP A 207 -5.96 18.76 48.33
CA ASP A 207 -6.96 19.39 47.47
C ASP A 207 -6.36 20.27 46.35
N LEU A 208 -5.04 20.49 46.36
CA LEU A 208 -4.32 21.31 45.37
C LEU A 208 -3.67 20.50 44.22
N ALA A 209 -3.86 19.18 44.18
CA ALA A 209 -3.33 18.30 43.13
C ALA A 209 -4.32 18.09 41.96
#